data_AF-A0A399RKT9-F1
#
_entry.id   AF-A0A399RKT9-F1
#
_cell.length_a   1.000
_cell.length_b   1.000
_cell.length_c   1.000
_cell.angle_alpha   90.00
_cell.angle_beta   90.00
_cell.angle_gamma   90.00
#
_symmetry.space_group_name_H-M   'P 1'
#
loop_
_entity.id
_entity.type
_entity.pdbx_description
1 polymer ?
#
loop_
_entity_poly.entity_id
_entity_poly.type
_entity_poly.pdbx_seq_one_letter_code
_entity_poly.pdbx_strand_id
1 'polypeptide(L)'
;MSDTTETAIDPKRPWLTDERELPERMNWLQTLFDPTGETPRLHFTRAWTLLFTLQAMIIVVPFTIALVLNLAGGDGSSVSTFGTYATPIVFIVTTLMSYVIHSRRLSDAGKSPLLAILPLVPLIIGCALFVTTAQGSSKSYDKQFEMRQDYLADPDAFRERQRAEREAAQARAEAEGGGEQAQQQQQRGRGGPPGGRGGMNLDRPMDPKTEVVLKAAAPMIQMVVIPLSGLLAIWSLMWVARVPYFGNYPPNGGQSWPAADRRPYAS
;
A
#
# COMPACT_ATOMS: atom_id res chain seq x y z
N MET A 1 56.19 -22.08 -2.25
CA MET A 1 55.10 -21.11 -2.07
C MET A 1 54.41 -20.97 -3.41
N SER A 2 53.29 -21.66 -3.60
CA SER A 2 52.49 -21.56 -4.82
C SER A 2 51.63 -20.30 -4.70
N ASP A 3 52.00 -19.26 -5.42
CA ASP A 3 51.15 -18.10 -5.68
C ASP A 3 49.90 -18.59 -6.41
N THR A 4 48.85 -18.93 -5.66
CA THR A 4 47.51 -19.05 -6.20
C THR A 4 47.00 -17.63 -6.40
N THR A 5 47.36 -17.00 -7.52
CA THR A 5 46.63 -15.86 -8.07
C THR A 5 45.23 -16.37 -8.40
N GLU A 6 44.36 -16.36 -7.41
CA GLU A 6 42.93 -16.62 -7.58
C GLU A 6 42.42 -15.51 -8.52
N THR A 7 42.28 -15.85 -9.80
CA THR A 7 41.81 -14.91 -10.81
C THR A 7 40.40 -14.48 -10.42
N ALA A 8 40.23 -13.20 -10.07
CA ALA A 8 38.94 -12.64 -9.73
C ALA A 8 37.92 -12.94 -10.83
N ILE A 9 36.76 -13.48 -10.44
CA ILE A 9 35.67 -13.88 -11.35
C ILE A 9 35.24 -12.70 -12.24
N ASP A 10 35.18 -11.49 -11.67
CA ASP A 10 35.02 -10.24 -12.40
C ASP A 10 36.14 -9.27 -12.02
N PRO A 11 37.10 -8.96 -12.93
CA PRO A 11 38.17 -8.02 -12.66
C PRO A 11 37.69 -6.62 -12.27
N LYS A 12 36.49 -6.20 -12.70
CA LYS A 12 35.90 -4.90 -12.36
C LYS A 12 35.21 -4.92 -11.00
N ARG A 13 34.93 -6.11 -10.45
CA ARG A 13 34.19 -6.31 -9.19
C ARG A 13 34.85 -7.43 -8.38
N PRO A 14 36.08 -7.20 -7.87
CA PRO A 14 36.86 -8.23 -7.18
C PRO A 14 36.24 -8.73 -5.88
N TRP A 15 35.21 -8.05 -5.36
CA TRP A 15 34.42 -8.49 -4.20
C TRP A 15 33.37 -9.56 -4.54
N LEU A 16 33.14 -9.88 -5.82
CA LEU A 16 32.28 -10.98 -6.22
C LEU A 16 33.02 -12.30 -6.05
N THR A 17 32.50 -13.13 -5.17
CA THR A 17 33.09 -14.44 -4.81
C THR A 17 32.29 -15.62 -5.38
N ASP A 18 31.12 -15.36 -5.98
CA ASP A 18 30.24 -16.37 -6.56
C ASP A 18 29.85 -15.98 -8.00
N GLU A 19 30.02 -16.90 -8.95
CA GLU A 19 29.60 -16.70 -10.34
C GLU A 19 28.09 -16.46 -10.48
N ARG A 20 27.26 -17.04 -9.60
CA ARG A 20 25.81 -16.80 -9.60
C ARG A 20 25.48 -15.34 -9.30
N GLU A 21 26.33 -14.63 -8.57
CA GLU A 21 26.16 -13.20 -8.30
C GLU A 21 26.46 -12.32 -9.52
N LEU A 22 27.05 -12.87 -10.60
CA LEU A 22 27.35 -12.08 -11.79
C LEU A 22 26.09 -11.39 -12.35
N PRO A 23 26.15 -10.07 -12.61
CA PRO A 23 24.99 -9.32 -13.09
C PRO A 23 24.39 -9.82 -14.39
N GLU A 24 25.23 -10.38 -15.26
CA GLU A 24 24.90 -10.89 -16.59
C GLU A 24 24.11 -12.20 -16.52
N ARG A 25 24.25 -12.96 -15.41
CA ARG A 25 23.53 -14.22 -15.19
C ARG A 25 22.15 -14.01 -14.57
N MET A 26 21.75 -12.77 -14.27
CA MET A 26 20.47 -12.47 -13.65
C MET A 26 19.33 -12.54 -14.67
N ASN A 27 18.43 -13.51 -14.51
CA ASN A 27 17.16 -13.54 -15.24
C ASN A 27 16.10 -12.73 -14.49
N TRP A 28 15.74 -11.56 -15.01
CA TRP A 28 14.75 -10.66 -14.42
C TRP A 28 13.36 -11.27 -14.29
N LEU A 29 12.91 -11.99 -15.32
CA LEU A 29 11.57 -12.56 -15.34
C LEU A 29 11.42 -13.64 -14.26
N GLN A 30 12.40 -14.54 -14.16
CA GLN A 30 12.41 -15.54 -13.10
C GLN A 30 12.54 -14.91 -11.72
N THR A 31 13.44 -13.93 -11.56
CA THR A 31 13.67 -13.29 -10.27
C THR A 31 12.42 -12.55 -9.76
N LEU A 32 11.65 -11.91 -10.64
CA LEU A 32 10.50 -11.08 -10.26
C LEU A 32 9.17 -11.85 -10.20
N PHE A 33 9.03 -12.97 -10.91
CA PHE A 33 7.74 -13.64 -11.08
C PHE A 33 7.69 -15.12 -10.69
N ASP A 34 8.83 -15.80 -10.54
CA ASP A 34 8.86 -17.19 -10.11
C ASP A 34 9.28 -17.30 -8.62
N PRO A 35 8.37 -17.62 -7.69
CA PRO A 35 8.69 -17.70 -6.27
C PRO A 35 9.44 -18.98 -5.86
N THR A 36 9.56 -19.97 -6.76
CA THR A 36 10.05 -21.32 -6.41
C THR A 36 11.56 -21.49 -6.56
N GLY A 37 12.22 -20.54 -7.24
CA GLY A 37 13.66 -20.60 -7.46
C GLY A 37 14.48 -19.98 -6.33
N GLU A 38 15.79 -19.91 -6.56
CA GLU A 38 16.77 -19.31 -5.66
C GLU A 38 17.31 -18.02 -6.26
N THR A 39 17.66 -17.05 -5.42
CA THR A 39 18.25 -15.78 -5.85
C THR A 39 19.39 -15.38 -4.93
N PRO A 40 20.60 -15.22 -5.46
CA PRO A 40 21.75 -14.81 -4.66
C PRO A 40 21.61 -13.34 -4.24
N ARG A 41 22.40 -12.93 -3.25
CA ARG A 41 22.28 -11.62 -2.60
C ARG A 41 22.30 -10.46 -3.59
N LEU A 42 23.22 -10.46 -4.56
CA LEU A 42 23.33 -9.34 -5.50
C LEU A 42 22.10 -9.20 -6.41
N HIS A 43 21.53 -10.31 -6.87
CA HIS A 43 20.33 -10.29 -7.71
C HIS A 43 19.11 -9.83 -6.90
N PHE A 44 19.00 -10.27 -5.64
CA PHE A 44 17.98 -9.78 -4.71
C PHE A 44 18.08 -8.26 -4.52
N THR A 45 19.26 -7.72 -4.21
CA THR A 45 19.42 -6.28 -3.96
C THR A 45 19.17 -5.43 -5.21
N ARG A 46 19.52 -5.94 -6.41
CA ARG A 46 19.18 -5.28 -7.68
C ARG A 46 17.67 -5.24 -7.91
N ALA A 47 16.99 -6.38 -7.76
CA ALA A 47 15.54 -6.47 -7.92
C ALA A 47 14.82 -5.60 -6.88
N TRP A 48 15.24 -5.68 -5.63
CA TRP A 48 14.73 -4.83 -4.55
C TRP A 48 14.88 -3.34 -4.87
N THR A 49 16.06 -2.92 -5.33
CA THR A 49 16.33 -1.52 -5.69
C THR A 49 15.43 -1.05 -6.83
N LEU A 50 15.22 -1.90 -7.84
CA LEU A 50 14.30 -1.60 -8.94
C LEU A 50 12.88 -1.35 -8.42
N LEU A 51 12.35 -2.27 -7.60
CA LEU A 51 10.99 -2.17 -7.06
C LEU A 51 10.84 -0.93 -6.16
N PHE A 52 11.80 -0.70 -5.27
CA PHE A 52 11.80 0.47 -4.39
C PHE A 52 11.88 1.78 -5.17
N THR A 53 12.74 1.85 -6.18
CA THR A 53 12.88 3.05 -7.03
C THR A 53 11.59 3.33 -7.80
N LEU A 54 10.94 2.29 -8.33
CA LEU A 54 9.66 2.42 -9.01
C LEU A 54 8.57 2.96 -8.07
N GLN A 55 8.48 2.42 -6.86
CA GLN A 55 7.57 2.92 -5.83
C GLN A 55 7.89 4.38 -5.45
N ALA A 56 9.15 4.70 -5.18
CA ALA A 56 9.57 6.06 -4.84
C ALA A 56 9.24 7.05 -5.96
N MET A 57 9.44 6.66 -7.22
CA MET A 57 9.13 7.50 -8.37
C MET A 57 7.64 7.80 -8.49
N ILE A 58 6.77 6.78 -8.38
CA ILE A 58 5.32 6.99 -8.52
C ILE A 58 4.73 7.80 -7.36
N ILE A 59 5.37 7.77 -6.19
CA ILE A 59 4.95 8.54 -5.02
C ILE A 59 5.52 9.97 -5.05
N VAL A 60 6.79 10.14 -5.38
CA VAL A 60 7.44 11.45 -5.25
C VAL A 60 7.17 12.33 -6.46
N VAL A 61 7.23 11.77 -7.68
CA VAL A 61 7.20 12.59 -8.91
C VAL A 61 5.85 13.27 -9.11
N PRO A 62 4.69 12.58 -9.11
CA PRO A 62 3.42 13.23 -9.36
C PRO A 62 3.07 14.28 -8.30
N PHE A 63 3.35 13.99 -7.03
CA PHE A 63 3.02 14.89 -5.92
C PHE A 63 3.96 16.10 -5.86
N THR A 64 5.24 15.93 -6.20
CA THR A 64 6.18 17.06 -6.35
C THR A 64 5.78 17.96 -7.52
N ILE A 65 5.41 17.39 -8.67
CA ILE A 65 4.92 18.18 -9.82
C ILE A 65 3.65 18.94 -9.44
N ALA A 66 2.68 18.27 -8.81
CA ALA A 66 1.44 18.92 -8.36
C ALA A 66 1.73 20.07 -7.38
N LEU A 67 2.65 19.87 -6.44
CA LEU A 67 3.08 20.90 -5.50
C LEU A 67 3.69 22.11 -6.22
N VAL A 68 4.63 21.88 -7.14
CA VAL A 68 5.28 22.95 -7.91
C VAL A 68 4.27 23.73 -8.74
N LEU A 69 3.34 23.04 -9.41
CA LEU A 69 2.27 23.68 -10.19
C LEU A 69 1.39 24.57 -9.31
N ASN A 70 0.94 24.06 -8.16
CA ASN A 70 0.12 24.82 -7.21
C ASN A 70 0.86 26.05 -6.68
N LEU A 71 2.16 25.93 -6.36
CA LEU A 71 2.99 27.06 -5.90
C LEU A 71 3.25 28.09 -7.00
N ALA A 72 3.29 27.67 -8.26
CA ALA A 72 3.45 28.54 -9.42
C ALA A 72 2.13 29.21 -9.86
N GLY A 73 1.01 28.97 -9.16
CA GLY A 73 -0.32 29.51 -9.50
C GLY A 73 -1.07 28.71 -10.57
N GLY A 74 -0.59 27.52 -10.95
CA GLY A 74 -1.29 26.58 -11.82
C GLY A 74 -2.20 25.61 -11.04
N ASP A 75 -2.83 24.68 -11.76
CA ASP A 75 -3.66 23.62 -11.18
C ASP A 75 -2.97 22.25 -11.20
N GLY A 76 -2.48 21.80 -10.05
CA GLY A 76 -1.89 20.48 -9.83
C GLY A 76 -2.90 19.35 -9.55
N SER A 77 -4.21 19.63 -9.58
CA SER A 77 -5.27 18.66 -9.22
C SER A 77 -5.23 17.39 -10.07
N SER A 78 -5.06 17.53 -11.38
CA SER A 78 -5.03 16.38 -12.31
C SER A 78 -3.82 15.47 -12.06
N VAL A 79 -2.65 16.06 -11.80
CA VAL A 79 -1.40 15.32 -11.54
C VAL A 79 -1.45 14.62 -10.18
N SER A 80 -1.95 15.29 -9.14
CA SER A 80 -2.13 14.68 -7.82
C SER A 80 -3.20 13.58 -7.86
N THR A 81 -4.26 13.74 -8.65
CA THR A 81 -5.28 12.70 -8.88
C THR A 81 -4.68 11.47 -9.56
N PHE A 82 -3.85 11.66 -10.59
CA PHE A 82 -3.09 10.56 -11.20
C PHE A 82 -2.22 9.83 -10.17
N GLY A 83 -1.42 10.56 -9.37
CA GLY A 83 -0.61 9.96 -8.30
C GLY A 83 -1.46 9.22 -7.26
N THR A 84 -2.66 9.73 -6.97
CA THR A 84 -3.62 9.13 -6.04
C THR A 84 -4.05 7.72 -6.48
N TYR A 85 -4.34 7.54 -7.76
CA TYR A 85 -4.83 6.26 -8.29
C TYR A 85 -3.73 5.34 -8.81
N ALA A 86 -2.62 5.89 -9.33
CA ALA A 86 -1.50 5.09 -9.80
C ALA A 86 -0.74 4.42 -8.65
N THR A 87 -0.59 5.12 -7.52
CA THR A 87 0.20 4.60 -6.38
C THR A 87 -0.31 3.26 -5.86
N PRO A 88 -1.60 3.07 -5.52
CA PRO A 88 -2.10 1.77 -5.06
C PRO A 88 -1.83 0.62 -6.04
N ILE A 89 -2.00 0.86 -7.34
CA ILE A 89 -1.79 -0.15 -8.39
C ILE A 89 -0.32 -0.58 -8.43
N VAL A 90 0.58 0.39 -8.51
CA VAL A 90 2.03 0.12 -8.51
C VAL A 90 2.44 -0.58 -7.21
N PHE A 91 1.90 -0.14 -6.07
CA PHE A 91 2.19 -0.74 -4.78
C PHE A 91 1.77 -2.22 -4.72
N ILE A 92 0.55 -2.55 -5.15
CA ILE A 92 0.08 -3.93 -5.22
C ILE A 92 1.03 -4.79 -6.06
N VAL A 93 1.32 -4.35 -7.30
CA VAL A 93 2.17 -5.12 -8.23
C VAL A 93 3.58 -5.31 -7.67
N THR A 94 4.20 -4.23 -7.20
CA THR A 94 5.57 -4.27 -6.68
C THR A 94 5.67 -5.02 -5.35
N THR A 95 4.64 -4.99 -4.50
CA THR A 95 4.58 -5.79 -3.27
C THR A 95 4.46 -7.28 -3.57
N LEU A 96 3.70 -7.68 -4.60
CA LEU A 96 3.65 -9.07 -5.04
C LEU A 96 5.02 -9.53 -5.59
N MET A 97 5.68 -8.72 -6.41
CA MET A 97 7.05 -9.00 -6.85
C MET A 97 8.04 -9.02 -5.67
N SER A 98 7.83 -8.16 -4.67
CA SER A 98 8.62 -8.13 -3.44
C SER A 98 8.51 -9.48 -2.71
N TYR A 99 7.30 -10.02 -2.57
CA TYR A 99 7.09 -11.37 -2.02
C TYR A 99 7.90 -12.44 -2.78
N VAL A 100 7.91 -12.38 -4.12
CA VAL A 100 8.67 -13.32 -4.95
C VAL A 100 10.17 -13.23 -4.65
N ILE A 101 10.77 -12.03 -4.74
CA ILE A 101 12.22 -11.87 -4.53
C ILE A 101 12.65 -12.26 -3.11
N HIS A 102 11.78 -12.02 -2.11
CA HIS A 102 12.03 -12.42 -0.72
C HIS A 102 11.96 -13.94 -0.56
N SER A 103 10.97 -14.59 -1.17
CA SER A 103 10.83 -16.05 -1.15
C SER A 103 12.06 -16.73 -1.75
N ARG A 104 12.52 -16.25 -2.90
CA ARG A 104 13.71 -16.78 -3.58
C ARG A 104 14.99 -16.57 -2.78
N ARG A 105 15.16 -15.39 -2.17
CA ARG A 105 16.34 -15.08 -1.35
C ARG A 105 16.39 -15.89 -0.06
N LEU A 106 15.24 -16.09 0.58
CA LEU A 106 15.16 -16.92 1.77
C LEU A 106 15.42 -18.39 1.45
N SER A 107 14.90 -18.88 0.32
CA SER A 107 15.15 -20.24 -0.17
C SER A 107 16.63 -20.47 -0.46
N ASP A 108 17.29 -19.54 -1.16
CA ASP A 108 18.75 -19.57 -1.41
C ASP A 108 19.52 -19.66 -0.09
N ALA A 109 19.10 -18.93 0.94
CA ALA A 109 19.73 -18.97 2.25
C ALA A 109 19.33 -20.17 3.14
N GLY A 110 18.59 -21.15 2.61
CA GLY A 110 18.10 -22.30 3.39
C GLY A 110 17.12 -21.93 4.52
N LYS A 111 16.50 -20.75 4.45
CA LYS A 111 15.51 -20.27 5.41
C LYS A 111 14.09 -20.52 4.91
N SER A 112 13.14 -20.56 5.85
CA SER A 112 11.73 -20.72 5.51
C SER A 112 11.23 -19.55 4.63
N PRO A 113 10.68 -19.81 3.44
CA PRO A 113 10.09 -18.79 2.57
C PRO A 113 8.84 -18.14 3.18
N LEU A 114 8.25 -18.70 4.24
CA LEU A 114 7.08 -18.13 4.92
C LEU A 114 7.33 -16.71 5.44
N LEU A 115 8.58 -16.36 5.76
CA LEU A 115 8.93 -15.00 6.16
C LEU A 115 8.78 -13.97 5.03
N ALA A 116 8.67 -14.40 3.78
CA ALA A 116 8.37 -13.52 2.64
C ALA A 116 6.95 -12.95 2.69
N ILE A 117 6.06 -13.49 3.55
CA ILE A 117 4.73 -12.93 3.79
C ILE A 117 4.82 -11.55 4.47
N LEU A 118 5.90 -11.25 5.20
CA LEU A 118 6.05 -9.97 5.92
C LEU A 118 5.88 -8.74 5.01
N PRO A 119 6.57 -8.63 3.85
CA PRO A 119 6.30 -7.62 2.82
C PRO A 119 4.82 -7.43 2.42
N LEU A 120 3.96 -8.45 2.56
CA LEU A 120 2.54 -8.37 2.21
C LEU A 120 1.69 -7.75 3.32
N VAL A 121 2.16 -7.73 4.57
CA VAL A 121 1.36 -7.28 5.73
C VAL A 121 0.82 -5.85 5.55
N PRO A 122 1.60 -4.84 5.13
CA PRO A 122 1.08 -3.50 4.91
C PRO A 122 -0.02 -3.50 3.86
N LEU A 123 0.15 -4.27 2.77
CA LEU A 123 -0.83 -4.35 1.71
C LEU A 123 -2.14 -4.96 2.20
N ILE A 124 -2.09 -6.03 2.99
CA ILE A 124 -3.28 -6.66 3.57
C ILE A 124 -4.05 -5.66 4.45
N ILE A 125 -3.34 -4.92 5.31
CA ILE A 125 -3.94 -3.87 6.16
C ILE A 125 -4.55 -2.77 5.28
N GLY A 126 -3.82 -2.30 4.27
CA GLY A 126 -4.29 -1.30 3.32
C GLY A 126 -5.56 -1.72 2.59
N CYS A 127 -5.61 -2.97 2.12
CA CYS A 127 -6.80 -3.54 1.48
C CYS A 127 -7.99 -3.63 2.45
N ALA A 128 -7.78 -4.05 3.70
CA ALA A 128 -8.85 -4.10 4.69
C ALA A 128 -9.41 -2.69 4.99
N LEU A 129 -8.55 -1.69 5.14
CA LEU A 129 -8.96 -0.30 5.34
C LEU A 129 -9.65 0.29 4.12
N PHE A 130 -9.16 -0.05 2.92
CA PHE A 130 -9.81 0.33 1.67
C PHE A 130 -11.23 -0.22 1.60
N VAL A 131 -11.43 -1.53 1.84
CA VAL A 131 -12.74 -2.17 1.77
C VAL A 131 -13.71 -1.59 2.80
N THR A 132 -13.26 -1.44 4.05
CA THR A 132 -14.10 -0.87 5.12
C THR A 132 -14.50 0.58 4.84
N THR A 133 -13.56 1.40 4.34
CA THR A 133 -13.83 2.79 3.95
C THR A 133 -14.76 2.86 2.74
N ALA A 134 -14.55 2.00 1.74
CA ALA A 134 -15.38 1.94 0.54
C ALA A 134 -16.83 1.54 0.88
N GLN A 135 -17.01 0.55 1.75
CA GLN A 135 -18.34 0.14 2.23
C GLN A 135 -19.03 1.25 3.03
N GLY A 136 -18.29 1.94 3.92
CA GLY A 136 -18.83 3.08 4.68
C GLY A 136 -19.24 4.23 3.77
N SER A 137 -18.38 4.62 2.83
CA SER A 137 -18.66 5.67 1.83
C SER A 137 -19.84 5.29 0.94
N SER A 138 -19.92 4.04 0.49
CA SER A 138 -21.04 3.53 -0.30
C SER A 138 -22.37 3.65 0.45
N LYS A 139 -22.43 3.23 1.72
CA LYS A 139 -23.64 3.36 2.54
C LYS A 139 -24.05 4.81 2.76
N SER A 140 -23.07 5.68 3.01
CA SER A 140 -23.32 7.12 3.14
C SER A 140 -23.87 7.71 1.85
N TYR A 141 -23.32 7.31 0.70
CA TYR A 141 -23.80 7.73 -0.62
C TYR A 141 -25.25 7.29 -0.86
N ASP A 142 -25.58 6.03 -0.58
CA ASP A 142 -26.93 5.50 -0.76
C ASP A 142 -27.96 6.26 0.09
N LYS A 143 -27.63 6.54 1.36
CA LYS A 143 -28.48 7.37 2.23
C LYS A 143 -28.65 8.79 1.68
N GLN A 144 -27.58 9.39 1.17
CA GLN A 144 -27.62 10.72 0.57
C GLN A 144 -28.46 10.74 -0.71
N PHE A 145 -28.40 9.66 -1.49
CA PHE A 145 -29.20 9.46 -2.68
C PHE A 145 -30.68 9.35 -2.37
N GLU A 146 -31.05 8.53 -1.39
CA GLU A 146 -32.44 8.42 -0.92
C GLU A 146 -32.97 9.76 -0.40
N MET A 147 -32.22 10.45 0.47
CA MET A 147 -32.61 11.77 0.98
C MET A 147 -32.82 12.80 -0.14
N ARG A 148 -32.00 12.74 -1.19
CA ARG A 148 -32.18 13.60 -2.36
C ARG A 148 -33.45 13.24 -3.13
N GLN A 149 -33.72 11.95 -3.35
CA GLN A 149 -34.94 11.52 -4.03
C GLN A 149 -36.18 11.98 -3.27
N ASP A 150 -36.19 11.84 -1.95
CA ASP A 150 -37.30 12.30 -1.10
C ASP A 150 -37.50 13.82 -1.18
N TYR A 151 -36.39 14.59 -1.16
CA TYR A 151 -36.44 16.04 -1.32
C TYR A 151 -36.94 16.46 -2.70
N LEU A 152 -36.49 15.80 -3.77
CA LEU A 152 -36.90 16.13 -5.13
C LEU A 152 -38.35 15.72 -5.42
N ALA A 153 -38.88 14.73 -4.71
CA ALA A 153 -40.29 14.33 -4.82
C ALA A 153 -41.23 15.36 -4.18
N ASP A 154 -40.89 15.87 -2.98
CA ASP A 154 -41.65 16.92 -2.30
C ASP A 154 -40.74 17.78 -1.38
N PRO A 155 -40.23 18.91 -1.88
CA PRO A 155 -39.29 19.76 -1.14
C PRO A 155 -39.89 20.36 0.14
N ASP A 156 -41.18 20.71 0.13
CA ASP A 156 -41.82 21.43 1.23
C ASP A 156 -42.15 20.47 2.37
N ALA A 157 -42.74 19.30 2.06
CA ALA A 157 -42.93 18.25 3.05
C ALA A 157 -41.61 17.74 3.63
N PHE A 158 -40.54 17.67 2.83
CA PHE A 158 -39.20 17.33 3.31
C PHE A 158 -38.67 18.34 4.34
N ARG A 159 -38.81 19.65 4.08
CA ARG A 159 -38.38 20.72 5.01
C ARG A 159 -39.22 20.75 6.29
N GLU A 160 -40.49 20.41 6.22
CA GLU A 160 -41.36 20.29 7.39
C GLU A 160 -40.96 19.10 8.26
N ARG A 161 -40.74 17.92 7.67
CA ARG A 161 -40.22 16.73 8.38
C ARG A 161 -38.89 17.02 9.07
N GLN A 162 -37.96 17.70 8.40
CA GLN A 162 -36.67 18.06 8.99
C GLN A 162 -36.80 19.05 10.16
N ARG A 163 -37.77 19.98 10.11
CA ARG A 163 -38.05 20.90 11.22
C ARG A 163 -38.64 20.15 12.41
N ALA A 164 -39.63 19.30 12.18
CA ALA A 164 -40.24 18.47 13.21
C ALA A 164 -39.23 17.51 13.87
N GLU A 165 -38.32 16.89 13.11
CA GLU A 165 -37.25 16.06 13.68
C GLU A 165 -36.28 16.85 14.55
N ARG A 166 -35.91 18.07 14.15
CA ARG A 166 -35.02 18.93 14.95
C ARG A 166 -35.69 19.36 16.26
N GLU A 167 -36.96 19.75 16.20
CA GLU A 167 -37.76 20.12 17.38
C GLU A 167 -37.92 18.92 18.33
N ALA A 168 -38.20 17.72 17.79
CA ALA A 168 -38.30 16.50 18.57
C ALA A 168 -36.95 16.08 19.19
N ALA A 169 -35.84 16.25 18.47
CA ALA A 169 -34.50 15.97 18.99
C ALA A 169 -34.09 16.95 20.10
N GLN A 170 -34.43 18.24 19.96
CA GLN A 170 -34.23 19.25 21.00
C GLN A 170 -35.05 18.93 22.25
N ALA A 171 -36.33 18.61 22.10
CA ALA A 171 -37.19 18.22 23.22
C ALA A 171 -36.69 16.97 23.96
N ARG A 172 -36.12 15.99 23.25
CA ARG A 172 -35.49 14.81 23.86
C ARG A 172 -34.21 15.14 24.62
N ALA A 173 -33.35 16.00 24.06
CA ALA A 173 -32.12 16.43 24.72
C ALA A 173 -32.39 17.26 25.99
N GLU A 174 -33.45 18.07 25.99
CA GLU A 174 -33.90 18.82 27.16
C GLU A 174 -34.51 17.90 28.24
N ALA A 175 -35.25 16.86 27.84
CA ALA A 175 -35.83 15.88 28.76
C ALA A 175 -34.80 14.95 29.45
N GLU A 176 -33.64 14.72 28.82
CA GLU A 176 -32.54 13.90 29.39
C GLU A 176 -31.66 14.67 30.41
N GLY A 177 -32.00 15.91 30.79
CA GLY A 177 -31.49 16.55 32.01
C GLY A 177 -30.06 17.11 31.97
N GLY A 178 -29.50 17.38 30.80
CA GLY A 178 -28.15 17.97 30.64
C GLY A 178 -28.09 19.49 30.87
N GLY A 179 -28.61 20.01 31.98
CA GLY A 179 -28.88 21.45 32.19
C GLY A 179 -27.68 22.41 32.19
N GLU A 180 -26.46 21.94 32.48
CA GLU A 180 -25.28 22.83 32.62
C GLU A 180 -24.11 22.51 31.66
N GLN A 181 -24.06 21.30 31.09
CA GLN A 181 -23.09 20.97 30.03
C GLN A 181 -23.61 21.28 28.61
N ALA A 182 -24.94 21.37 28.43
CA ALA A 182 -25.54 21.67 27.13
C ALA A 182 -25.26 23.10 26.63
N GLN A 183 -25.13 24.09 27.53
CA GLN A 183 -24.87 25.48 27.12
C GLN A 183 -23.41 25.72 26.66
N GLN A 184 -22.41 25.02 27.22
CA GLN A 184 -21.04 25.07 26.70
C GLN A 184 -20.84 24.25 25.42
N GLN A 185 -21.63 23.20 25.20
CA GLN A 185 -21.62 22.45 23.95
C GLN A 185 -22.36 23.14 22.81
N GLN A 186 -23.36 23.98 23.09
CA GLN A 186 -24.07 24.75 22.04
C GLN A 186 -23.20 25.83 21.37
N GLN A 187 -22.18 26.37 22.04
CA GLN A 187 -21.21 27.28 21.39
C GLN A 187 -20.07 26.57 20.64
N ARG A 188 -19.80 25.29 20.93
CA ARG A 188 -18.80 24.48 20.20
C ARG A 188 -19.40 23.47 19.21
N GLY A 189 -20.72 23.33 19.21
CA GLY A 189 -21.48 22.31 18.48
C GLY A 189 -22.51 22.91 17.53
N ARG A 190 -22.10 23.86 16.68
CA ARG A 190 -22.83 24.18 15.44
C ARG A 190 -22.56 23.09 14.39
N GLY A 191 -22.79 21.83 14.77
CA GLY A 191 -22.72 20.68 13.91
C GLY A 191 -24.13 20.16 13.74
N GLY A 192 -24.70 20.35 12.54
CA GLY A 192 -25.85 19.56 12.13
C GLY A 192 -25.57 18.06 12.20
N PRO A 193 -26.53 17.20 11.84
CA PRO A 193 -26.42 15.74 11.92
C PRO A 193 -25.03 15.25 11.46
N PRO A 194 -24.43 14.27 12.15
CA PRO A 194 -23.03 13.91 12.01
C PRO A 194 -22.72 13.55 10.55
N GLY A 195 -22.14 14.50 9.81
CA GLY A 195 -21.90 14.36 8.38
C GLY A 195 -21.67 15.64 7.55
N GLY A 196 -21.57 16.84 8.15
CA GLY A 196 -21.57 18.08 7.35
C GLY A 196 -20.57 19.15 7.75
N ARG A 197 -19.29 19.00 7.38
CA ARG A 197 -18.52 20.17 6.92
C ARG A 197 -18.91 20.38 5.45
N GLY A 198 -20.01 21.12 5.24
CA GLY A 198 -20.64 21.33 3.93
C GLY A 198 -22.02 20.68 3.90
N GLY A 199 -23.07 21.48 4.09
CA GLY A 199 -24.44 21.01 3.90
C GLY A 199 -24.61 20.47 2.48
N MET A 200 -25.19 19.28 2.36
CA MET A 200 -25.48 18.67 1.07
C MET A 200 -26.41 19.59 0.28
N ASN A 201 -25.97 20.02 -0.90
CA ASN A 201 -26.81 20.77 -1.82
C ASN A 201 -27.71 19.79 -2.57
N LEU A 202 -28.91 19.56 -2.04
CA LEU A 202 -29.90 18.60 -2.56
C LEU A 202 -30.45 18.99 -3.94
N ASP A 203 -30.17 20.20 -4.41
CA ASP A 203 -30.56 20.65 -5.76
C ASP A 203 -29.52 20.23 -6.83
N ARG A 204 -28.23 20.10 -6.48
CA ARG A 204 -27.17 19.79 -7.46
C ARG A 204 -26.95 18.30 -7.69
N PRO A 205 -26.91 17.79 -8.94
CA PRO A 205 -26.73 16.36 -9.18
C PRO A 205 -25.52 15.83 -8.42
N MET A 206 -25.65 14.63 -7.85
CA MET A 206 -24.55 14.02 -7.13
C MET A 206 -23.56 13.40 -8.10
N ASP A 207 -22.29 13.42 -7.71
CA ASP A 207 -21.22 12.75 -8.43
C ASP A 207 -21.49 11.24 -8.53
N PRO A 208 -20.92 10.53 -9.51
CA PRO A 208 -21.04 9.09 -9.61
C PRO A 208 -20.59 8.40 -8.32
N LYS A 209 -21.36 7.39 -7.87
CA LYS A 209 -21.05 6.61 -6.65
C LYS A 209 -19.62 6.09 -6.61
N THR A 210 -19.12 5.60 -7.75
CA THR A 210 -17.76 5.09 -7.89
C THR A 210 -16.71 6.15 -7.57
N GLU A 211 -16.91 7.39 -8.04
CA GLU A 211 -16.00 8.50 -7.78
C GLU A 211 -15.98 8.86 -6.29
N VAL A 212 -17.15 9.00 -5.66
CA VAL A 212 -17.26 9.34 -4.23
C VAL A 212 -16.62 8.25 -3.35
N VAL A 213 -16.88 6.99 -3.67
CA VAL A 213 -16.32 5.84 -2.95
C VAL A 213 -14.81 5.77 -3.12
N LEU A 214 -14.32 5.88 -4.35
CA LEU A 214 -12.90 5.72 -4.64
C LEU A 214 -12.07 6.90 -4.12
N LYS A 215 -12.59 8.13 -4.21
CA LYS A 215 -11.96 9.33 -3.66
C LYS A 215 -11.80 9.26 -2.13
N ALA A 216 -12.75 8.61 -1.45
CA ALA A 216 -12.65 8.39 -0.01
C ALA A 216 -11.68 7.25 0.34
N ALA A 217 -11.70 6.14 -0.41
CA ALA A 217 -11.00 4.91 -0.04
C ALA A 217 -9.56 4.83 -0.56
N ALA A 218 -9.27 5.31 -1.77
CA ALA A 218 -7.94 5.17 -2.40
C ALA A 218 -6.79 5.81 -1.58
N PRO A 219 -6.95 7.00 -0.97
CA PRO A 219 -5.90 7.60 -0.15
C PRO A 219 -5.52 6.76 1.09
N MET A 220 -6.43 5.92 1.60
CA MET A 220 -6.16 5.09 2.79
C MET A 220 -5.01 4.12 2.56
N ILE A 221 -4.90 3.58 1.34
CA ILE A 221 -3.77 2.72 0.96
C ILE A 221 -2.47 3.51 1.09
N GLN A 222 -2.43 4.76 0.62
CA GLN A 222 -1.21 5.56 0.66
C GLN A 222 -0.80 5.92 2.09
N MET A 223 -1.76 6.38 2.89
CA MET A 223 -1.51 6.84 4.25
C MET A 223 -1.01 5.73 5.19
N VAL A 224 -1.35 4.48 4.90
CA VAL A 224 -1.04 3.33 5.77
C VAL A 224 0.03 2.44 5.17
N VAL A 225 -0.09 2.08 3.89
CA VAL A 225 0.82 1.13 3.25
C VAL A 225 2.21 1.74 3.08
N ILE A 226 2.32 3.01 2.67
CA ILE A 226 3.61 3.65 2.44
C ILE A 226 4.49 3.66 3.70
N PRO A 227 4.05 4.20 4.86
CA PRO A 227 4.92 4.26 6.04
C PRO A 227 5.28 2.87 6.56
N LEU A 228 4.32 1.94 6.60
CA LEU A 228 4.58 0.56 7.04
C LEU A 228 5.55 -0.17 6.11
N SER A 229 5.44 0.06 4.80
CA SER A 229 6.35 -0.52 3.81
C SER A 229 7.74 0.08 3.90
N GLY A 230 7.88 1.35 4.31
CA GLY A 230 9.17 1.97 4.62
C GLY A 230 9.92 1.26 5.74
N LEU A 231 9.21 0.82 6.79
CA LEU A 231 9.82 0.02 7.87
C LEU A 231 10.27 -1.36 7.37
N LEU A 232 9.45 -2.00 6.53
CA LEU A 232 9.80 -3.29 5.94
C LEU A 232 10.94 -3.20 4.94
N ALA A 233 11.06 -2.09 4.20
CA ALA A 233 12.19 -1.82 3.32
C ALA A 233 13.52 -1.85 4.09
N ILE A 234 13.55 -1.26 5.29
CA ILE A 234 14.72 -1.32 6.19
C ILE A 234 14.98 -2.76 6.63
N TRP A 235 13.95 -3.49 7.06
CA TRP A 235 14.07 -4.91 7.43
C TRP A 235 14.60 -5.77 6.29
N SER A 236 14.12 -5.59 5.06
CA SER A 236 14.58 -6.30 3.86
C SER A 236 16.09 -6.15 3.65
N LEU A 237 16.62 -4.94 3.82
CA LEU A 237 18.06 -4.67 3.64
C LEU A 237 18.90 -5.11 4.84
N MET A 238 18.41 -4.91 6.06
CA MET A 238 19.18 -5.23 7.26
C MET A 238 19.22 -6.73 7.55
N TRP A 239 18.15 -7.46 7.19
CA TRP A 239 18.01 -8.87 7.52
C TRP A 239 18.05 -9.76 6.29
N VAL A 240 17.10 -9.61 5.36
CA VAL A 240 16.93 -10.55 4.22
C VAL A 240 18.13 -10.51 3.27
N ALA A 241 18.62 -9.31 2.92
CA ALA A 241 19.80 -9.18 2.08
C ALA A 241 21.04 -9.79 2.74
N ARG A 242 21.15 -9.68 4.07
CA ARG A 242 22.34 -10.08 4.84
C ARG A 242 22.34 -11.53 5.30
N VAL A 243 21.29 -12.31 5.02
CA VAL A 243 21.28 -13.72 5.41
C VAL A 243 22.43 -14.46 4.71
N PRO A 244 23.33 -15.13 5.43
CA PRO A 244 24.38 -15.92 4.79
C PRO A 244 23.79 -17.13 4.06
N TYR A 245 24.46 -17.55 2.99
CA TYR A 245 24.15 -18.79 2.27
C TYR A 245 24.70 -19.97 3.07
N PHE A 246 23.86 -20.98 3.36
CA PHE A 246 24.24 -22.16 4.15
C PHE A 246 24.32 -23.46 3.32
N GLY A 247 24.14 -23.38 2.00
CA GLY A 247 24.29 -24.54 1.11
C GLY A 247 25.75 -24.83 0.77
N ASN A 248 26.02 -26.05 0.28
CA ASN A 248 27.30 -26.39 -0.33
C ASN A 248 27.27 -25.92 -1.79
N TYR A 249 28.23 -25.07 -2.18
CA TYR A 249 28.37 -24.64 -3.57
C TYR A 249 28.66 -25.86 -4.46
N PRO A 250 27.83 -26.16 -5.49
CA PRO A 250 28.25 -27.10 -6.51
C PRO A 250 29.46 -26.50 -7.23
N PRO A 251 30.59 -27.21 -7.37
CA PRO A 251 31.83 -26.64 -7.87
C PRO A 251 31.78 -26.15 -9.33
N ASN A 252 30.68 -26.37 -10.06
CA ASN A 252 30.54 -26.08 -11.49
C ASN A 252 29.23 -25.38 -11.87
N GLY A 253 28.82 -24.33 -11.15
CA GLY A 253 27.89 -23.34 -11.72
C GLY A 253 26.52 -23.85 -12.20
N GLY A 254 25.88 -24.77 -11.48
CA GLY A 254 24.45 -25.05 -11.65
C GLY A 254 24.10 -26.22 -12.59
N GLN A 255 24.58 -27.43 -12.29
CA GLN A 255 23.77 -28.61 -12.59
C GLN A 255 22.85 -28.87 -11.40
N SER A 256 21.54 -28.77 -11.64
CA SER A 256 20.51 -29.20 -10.72
C SER A 256 20.73 -30.67 -10.36
N TRP A 257 20.93 -30.95 -9.08
CA TRP A 257 20.86 -32.32 -8.59
C TRP A 257 19.41 -32.80 -8.76
N PRO A 258 19.16 -34.01 -9.29
CA PRO A 258 17.84 -34.61 -9.23
C PRO A 258 17.42 -34.73 -7.76
N ALA A 259 16.13 -34.55 -7.49
CA ALA A 259 15.51 -34.44 -6.16
C ALA A 259 15.72 -35.64 -5.20
N ALA A 260 16.58 -36.59 -5.54
CA ALA A 260 16.80 -37.84 -4.83
C ALA A 260 17.81 -37.75 -3.66
N ASP A 261 18.61 -36.67 -3.54
CA ASP A 261 19.73 -36.62 -2.58
C ASP A 261 19.52 -35.70 -1.36
N ARG A 262 18.26 -35.33 -1.06
CA ARG A 262 17.94 -34.73 0.24
C ARG A 262 17.99 -35.83 1.30
N ARG A 263 19.15 -36.02 1.92
CA ARG A 263 19.26 -36.85 3.13
C ARG A 263 18.26 -36.33 4.18
N PRO A 264 17.45 -37.19 4.81
CA PRO A 264 16.61 -36.79 5.93
C PRO A 264 17.52 -36.44 7.12
N TYR A 265 17.17 -35.36 7.80
CA TYR A 265 17.82 -34.88 9.01
C TYR A 265 18.04 -36.00 10.02
N ALA A 266 19.29 -36.16 10.47
CA ALA A 266 19.58 -36.88 11.71
C ALA A 266 19.19 -35.96 12.88
N SER A 267 18.37 -36.52 13.76
CA SER A 267 17.88 -35.98 15.04
C SER A 267 18.97 -35.46 15.96
#